data_AF-A0A7R9ZCF2-F1
#
_entry.id   AF-A0A7R9ZCF2-F1
#
_cell.length_a   1.000
_cell.length_b   1.000
_cell.length_c   1.000
_cell.angle_alpha   90.00
_cell.angle_beta   90.00
_cell.angle_gamma   90.00
#
_symmetry.space_group_name_H-M   'P 1'
#
loop_
_entity.id
_entity.type
_entity.pdbx_description
1 polymer ?
#
loop_
_entity_poly.entity_id
_entity_poly.type
_entity_poly.pdbx_seq_one_letter_code
_entity_poly.pdbx_strand_id
1 'polypeptide(L)'
;QAPLLGELPEDLEYLAGFEGLDGVTVSARERDGEVVDAAKEMDDFAERAHGRGWYPILHGVFGGKTGLRDARMPGSDGAGDRTLGVVDACQGRFSLDELKEWLAQDSIVLFTASKFYQAPPFCAAVVVPGTIATKLRNAPAPKPREMFSEDGLGAFLTDKELSRSLSSWKPLLRRDDANNVALALRWEAGLAGMEALGAVPDEERTAAVTEWASAVEGMVNDQSELDAWCVERSIVSIRVAKKEGGDGEWLSMSELRDLYRWMSMDVSEVVPDATLEEKDALSKPAYIGQPVDVSETHAIVRIALGVESLLSYLNGKDETLSEDRATVMKLAAISRHFDTLKKSGL
;
A
#
# COMPACT_ATOMS: atom_id res chain seq x y z
N GLN A 1 -7.86 -17.29 -11.96
CA GLN A 1 -8.17 -16.73 -10.62
C GLN A 1 -7.78 -17.78 -9.59
N ALA A 2 -7.19 -17.39 -8.46
CA ALA A 2 -7.24 -18.30 -7.30
C ALA A 2 -8.72 -18.41 -6.94
N PRO A 3 -9.31 -19.61 -6.79
CA PRO A 3 -10.70 -19.72 -6.41
C PRO A 3 -10.82 -19.31 -4.94
N LEU A 4 -10.99 -18.01 -4.71
CA LEU A 4 -11.54 -17.50 -3.46
C LEU A 4 -12.96 -18.06 -3.39
N LEU A 5 -13.18 -18.99 -2.45
CA LEU A 5 -14.47 -19.66 -2.29
C LEU A 5 -15.32 -19.02 -1.18
N GLY A 6 -14.71 -18.17 -0.36
CA GLY A 6 -15.40 -17.52 0.75
C GLY A 6 -16.14 -16.28 0.30
N GLU A 7 -17.43 -16.26 0.57
CA GLU A 7 -18.23 -15.05 0.65
C GLU A 7 -18.69 -14.94 2.11
N LEU A 8 -18.39 -13.81 2.77
CA LEU A 8 -19.00 -13.51 4.05
C LEU A 8 -20.49 -13.25 3.80
N PRO A 9 -21.41 -13.86 4.56
CA PRO A 9 -22.82 -13.45 4.54
C PRO A 9 -22.94 -11.93 4.76
N GLU A 10 -23.93 -11.28 4.13
CA GLU A 10 -24.08 -9.81 4.19
C GLU A 10 -24.24 -9.26 5.62
N ASP A 11 -24.64 -10.11 6.57
CA ASP A 11 -24.83 -9.79 7.98
C ASP A 11 -23.65 -10.18 8.89
N LEU A 12 -22.58 -10.77 8.34
CA LEU A 12 -21.41 -11.22 9.09
C LEU A 12 -20.26 -10.22 8.96
N GLU A 13 -19.82 -9.66 10.10
CA GLU A 13 -18.66 -8.74 10.14
C GLU A 13 -17.31 -9.46 10.28
N TYR A 14 -17.31 -10.69 10.81
CA TYR A 14 -16.11 -11.46 11.14
C TYR A 14 -16.08 -12.80 10.40
N LEU A 15 -14.89 -13.28 10.06
CA LEU A 15 -14.69 -14.67 9.65
C LEU A 15 -15.08 -15.62 10.78
N ALA A 16 -15.64 -16.79 10.44
CA ALA A 16 -16.00 -17.81 11.41
C ALA A 16 -14.81 -18.14 12.33
N GLY A 17 -15.02 -18.25 13.64
CA GLY A 17 -13.99 -18.55 14.63
C GLY A 17 -13.08 -17.37 15.03
N PHE A 18 -13.33 -16.17 14.51
CA PHE A 18 -12.66 -14.92 14.91
C PHE A 18 -13.60 -13.98 15.68
N GLU A 19 -14.73 -14.49 16.16
CA GLU A 19 -15.64 -13.75 17.01
C GLU A 19 -14.96 -13.44 18.36
N GLY A 20 -15.05 -12.18 18.81
CA GLY A 20 -14.43 -11.74 20.06
C GLY A 20 -13.07 -11.06 19.90
N LEU A 21 -12.64 -10.78 18.66
CA LEU A 21 -11.66 -9.73 18.42
C LEU A 21 -12.32 -8.36 18.63
N ASP A 22 -11.62 -7.49 19.35
CA ASP A 22 -11.94 -6.07 19.49
C ASP A 22 -10.69 -5.28 19.11
N GLY A 23 -10.87 -4.06 18.62
CA GLY A 23 -9.80 -3.29 18.02
C GLY A 23 -9.98 -1.79 18.17
N VAL A 24 -8.87 -1.10 18.37
CA VAL A 24 -8.79 0.36 18.26
C VAL A 24 -7.98 0.68 17.02
N THR A 25 -8.54 1.50 16.13
CA THR A 25 -7.81 2.04 14.98
C THR A 25 -7.32 3.43 15.33
N VAL A 26 -6.01 3.64 15.20
CA VAL A 26 -5.42 4.98 15.24
C VAL A 26 -5.30 5.46 13.80
N SER A 27 -5.96 6.58 13.48
CA SER A 27 -5.85 7.19 12.16
C SER A 27 -4.42 7.66 11.94
N ALA A 28 -3.89 7.46 10.74
CA ALA A 28 -2.54 7.94 10.38
C ALA A 28 -2.47 9.48 10.31
N ARG A 29 -3.62 10.13 10.16
CA ARG A 29 -3.75 11.59 10.10
C ARG A 29 -4.96 12.07 10.88
N GLU A 30 -4.85 13.27 11.42
CA GLU A 30 -5.97 14.04 11.95
C GLU A 30 -6.87 14.54 10.80
N ARG A 31 -8.04 15.08 11.17
CA ARG A 31 -9.02 15.60 10.20
C ARG A 31 -8.50 16.77 9.35
N ASP A 32 -7.55 17.53 9.88
CA ASP A 32 -6.88 18.62 9.16
C ASP A 32 -5.73 18.13 8.25
N GLY A 33 -5.40 16.84 8.30
CA GLY A 33 -4.34 16.21 7.53
C GLY A 33 -3.01 16.13 8.26
N GLU A 34 -2.89 16.65 9.49
CA GLU A 34 -1.67 16.53 10.29
C GLU A 34 -1.35 15.06 10.61
N VAL A 35 -0.06 14.75 10.64
CA VAL A 35 0.42 13.39 10.88
C VAL A 35 0.19 12.99 12.33
N VAL A 36 -0.38 11.81 12.54
CA VAL A 36 -0.45 11.16 13.86
C VAL A 36 0.64 10.10 13.92
N ASP A 37 1.54 10.22 14.90
CA ASP A 37 2.45 9.15 15.28
C ASP A 37 1.78 8.27 16.33
N ALA A 38 1.43 7.04 15.95
CA ALA A 38 0.70 6.12 16.81
C ALA A 38 1.60 5.45 17.86
N ALA A 39 2.92 5.71 17.87
CA ALA A 39 3.87 5.01 18.75
C ALA A 39 3.52 5.08 20.24
N LYS A 40 2.97 6.22 20.71
CA LYS A 40 2.52 6.38 22.10
C LYS A 40 1.20 5.68 22.36
N GLU A 41 0.22 5.86 21.49
CA GLU A 41 -1.10 5.24 21.64
C GLU A 41 -1.00 3.70 21.60
N MET A 42 -0.05 3.18 20.83
CA MET A 42 0.32 1.76 20.82
C MET A 42 0.77 1.26 22.19
N ASP A 43 1.66 1.97 22.89
CA ASP A 43 2.12 1.60 24.24
C ASP A 43 0.96 1.69 25.24
N ASP A 44 0.22 2.80 25.22
CA ASP A 44 -0.91 3.01 26.11
C ASP A 44 -1.99 1.92 25.90
N PHE A 45 -2.23 1.49 24.66
CA PHE A 45 -3.12 0.38 24.34
C PHE A 45 -2.61 -0.95 24.90
N ALA A 46 -1.32 -1.26 24.72
CA ALA A 46 -0.73 -2.50 25.23
C ALA A 46 -0.85 -2.58 26.76
N GLU A 47 -0.52 -1.50 27.48
CA GLU A 47 -0.63 -1.44 28.94
C GLU A 47 -2.08 -1.62 29.41
N ARG A 48 -3.04 -0.95 28.77
CA ARG A 48 -4.47 -1.11 29.08
C ARG A 48 -4.96 -2.53 28.81
N ALA A 49 -4.55 -3.14 27.70
CA ALA A 49 -4.91 -4.52 27.37
C ALA A 49 -4.36 -5.49 28.41
N HIS A 50 -3.08 -5.37 28.78
CA HIS A 50 -2.47 -6.17 29.84
C HIS A 50 -3.17 -5.99 31.19
N GLY A 51 -3.51 -4.75 31.58
CA GLY A 51 -4.25 -4.47 32.80
C GLY A 51 -5.65 -5.12 32.87
N ARG A 52 -6.23 -5.44 31.71
CA ARG A 52 -7.51 -6.17 31.58
C ARG A 52 -7.35 -7.68 31.42
N GLY A 53 -6.12 -8.18 31.38
CA GLY A 53 -5.82 -9.59 31.11
C GLY A 53 -6.04 -10.00 29.65
N TRP A 54 -6.07 -9.04 28.73
CA TRP A 54 -6.18 -9.29 27.29
C TRP A 54 -4.80 -9.49 26.66
N TYR A 55 -4.78 -10.20 25.53
CA TYR A 55 -3.59 -10.39 24.71
C TYR A 55 -3.60 -9.38 23.55
N PRO A 56 -2.80 -8.30 23.60
CA PRO A 56 -2.77 -7.31 22.53
C PRO A 56 -2.02 -7.83 21.29
N ILE A 57 -2.59 -7.53 20.12
CA ILE A 57 -1.91 -7.59 18.83
C ILE A 57 -1.70 -6.15 18.38
N LEU A 58 -0.45 -5.75 18.22
CA LEU A 58 -0.07 -4.39 17.83
C LEU A 58 0.26 -4.39 16.34
N HIS A 59 -0.56 -3.71 15.54
CA HIS A 59 -0.45 -3.68 14.09
C HIS A 59 -0.01 -2.29 13.61
N GLY A 60 1.26 -2.16 13.23
CA GLY A 60 1.86 -0.92 12.72
C GLY A 60 1.99 -0.94 11.21
N VAL A 61 1.56 0.14 10.54
CA VAL A 61 1.62 0.23 9.07
C VAL A 61 2.90 0.96 8.67
N PHE A 62 3.81 0.24 8.02
CA PHE A 62 5.05 0.81 7.51
C PHE A 62 4.86 1.37 6.10
N GLY A 63 4.71 2.69 6.01
CA GLY A 63 4.73 3.43 4.76
C GLY A 63 3.43 3.29 3.98
N GLY A 64 2.31 3.81 4.50
CA GLY A 64 0.95 3.67 3.96
C GLY A 64 0.73 4.23 2.54
N LYS A 65 -0.51 4.57 2.18
CA LYS A 65 -0.82 5.05 0.80
C LYS A 65 -0.07 6.34 0.41
N THR A 66 0.32 7.14 1.39
CA THR A 66 1.11 8.37 1.24
C THR A 66 2.57 8.19 1.68
N GLY A 67 3.02 6.95 1.95
CA GLY A 67 4.38 6.66 2.44
C GLY A 67 4.64 6.98 3.91
N LEU A 68 3.63 7.44 4.66
CA LEU A 68 3.75 7.78 6.08
C LEU A 68 4.04 6.53 6.94
N ARG A 69 4.86 6.73 7.97
CA ARG A 69 5.30 5.70 8.93
C ARG A 69 5.28 6.26 10.36
N ASP A 70 4.92 5.43 11.33
CA ASP A 70 5.11 5.75 12.74
C ASP A 70 6.60 5.80 13.09
N ALA A 71 6.94 6.52 14.17
CA ALA A 71 8.34 6.63 14.59
C ALA A 71 8.94 5.29 15.04
N ARG A 72 8.09 4.34 15.44
CA ARG A 72 8.49 3.00 15.87
C ARG A 72 7.49 1.95 15.42
N MET A 73 8.01 0.86 14.86
CA MET A 73 7.23 -0.32 14.51
C MET A 73 7.08 -1.29 15.70
N PRO A 74 5.92 -1.96 15.86
CA PRO A 74 5.64 -2.81 17.02
C PRO A 74 6.52 -4.07 17.07
N GLY A 75 7.22 -4.28 18.18
CA GLY A 75 7.88 -5.54 18.52
C GLY A 75 6.96 -6.49 19.30
N SER A 76 7.33 -7.77 19.37
CA SER A 76 6.61 -8.76 20.21
C SER A 76 7.24 -8.86 21.60
N ASP A 77 6.44 -8.73 22.65
CA ASP A 77 6.91 -8.85 24.03
C ASP A 77 6.86 -10.31 24.54
N GLY A 78 7.87 -10.70 25.32
CA GLY A 78 8.04 -12.07 25.79
C GLY A 78 8.20 -13.07 24.64
N ALA A 79 8.79 -12.64 23.52
CA ALA A 79 8.83 -13.42 22.28
C ALA A 79 7.42 -13.89 21.86
N GLY A 80 6.42 -13.00 21.92
CA GLY A 80 5.05 -13.29 21.57
C GLY A 80 4.19 -13.89 22.70
N ASP A 81 4.70 -14.09 23.91
CA ASP A 81 3.89 -14.63 25.01
C ASP A 81 2.98 -13.58 25.64
N ARG A 82 3.37 -12.30 25.58
CA ARG A 82 2.61 -11.19 26.18
C ARG A 82 1.90 -10.32 25.17
N THR A 83 2.52 -10.12 24.01
CA THR A 83 2.04 -9.24 22.93
C THR A 83 2.59 -9.74 21.61
N LEU A 84 1.79 -9.67 20.54
CA LEU A 84 2.26 -9.92 19.18
C LEU A 84 2.43 -8.60 18.42
N GLY A 85 3.65 -8.29 17.99
CA GLY A 85 3.92 -7.18 17.09
C GLY A 85 3.76 -7.60 15.63
N VAL A 86 3.06 -6.80 14.84
CA VAL A 86 2.86 -7.00 13.40
C VAL A 86 3.25 -5.73 12.66
N VAL A 87 4.20 -5.84 11.75
CA VAL A 87 4.59 -4.77 10.83
C VAL A 87 3.95 -5.03 9.48
N ASP A 88 2.98 -4.19 9.11
CA ASP A 88 2.44 -4.15 7.76
C ASP A 88 3.39 -3.39 6.83
N ALA A 89 4.28 -4.15 6.21
CA ALA A 89 5.21 -3.68 5.19
C ALA A 89 4.71 -4.01 3.78
N CYS A 90 3.39 -4.12 3.57
CA CYS A 90 2.83 -4.54 2.29
C CYS A 90 3.12 -3.58 1.13
N GLN A 91 3.59 -2.36 1.42
CA GLN A 91 4.00 -1.41 0.38
C GLN A 91 5.35 -1.77 -0.23
N GLY A 92 6.17 -2.57 0.46
CA GLY A 92 7.44 -3.10 -0.07
C GLY A 92 8.56 -2.08 -0.18
N ARG A 93 8.37 -0.85 0.34
CA ARG A 93 9.31 0.27 0.26
C ARG A 93 10.19 0.36 1.52
N PHE A 94 10.88 -0.73 1.87
CA PHE A 94 11.76 -0.82 3.04
C PHE A 94 13.15 -1.38 2.68
N SER A 95 14.15 -1.10 3.52
CA SER A 95 15.49 -1.64 3.37
C SER A 95 15.61 -3.05 3.97
N LEU A 96 16.60 -3.81 3.53
CA LEU A 96 16.86 -5.14 4.11
C LEU A 96 17.20 -5.06 5.62
N ASP A 97 17.80 -3.95 6.06
CA ASP A 97 18.14 -3.76 7.47
C ASP A 97 16.89 -3.43 8.30
N GLU A 98 15.96 -2.62 7.78
CA GLU A 98 14.63 -2.41 8.41
C GLU A 98 13.91 -3.75 8.62
N LEU A 99 13.91 -4.63 7.60
CA LEU A 99 13.32 -5.98 7.72
C LEU A 99 14.01 -6.82 8.80
N LYS A 100 15.35 -6.83 8.85
CA LYS A 100 16.10 -7.58 9.86
C LYS A 100 15.82 -7.06 11.27
N GLU A 101 15.72 -5.74 11.44
CA GLU A 101 15.41 -5.11 12.72
C GLU A 101 14.04 -5.57 13.23
N TRP A 102 13.01 -5.54 12.37
CA TRP A 102 11.67 -6.01 12.76
C TRP A 102 11.64 -7.49 13.13
N LEU A 103 12.34 -8.33 12.37
CA LEU A 103 12.44 -9.76 12.68
C LEU A 103 13.24 -10.02 13.96
N ALA A 104 14.25 -9.19 14.26
CA ALA A 104 15.07 -9.31 15.48
C ALA A 104 14.30 -8.95 16.76
N GLN A 105 13.27 -8.10 16.66
CA GLN A 105 12.33 -7.81 17.76
C GLN A 105 11.08 -8.72 17.74
N ASP A 106 11.18 -9.88 17.06
CA ASP A 106 10.12 -10.87 16.94
C ASP A 106 8.79 -10.33 16.35
N SER A 107 8.83 -9.29 15.52
CA SER A 107 7.65 -8.84 14.77
C SER A 107 7.31 -9.82 13.64
N ILE A 108 6.02 -10.08 13.45
CA ILE A 108 5.50 -10.65 12.21
C ILE A 108 5.53 -9.57 11.14
N VAL A 109 5.97 -9.87 9.92
CA VAL A 109 6.00 -8.89 8.82
C VAL A 109 5.04 -9.31 7.72
N LEU A 110 4.09 -8.44 7.39
CA LEU A 110 3.21 -8.61 6.23
C LEU A 110 3.87 -7.96 5.01
N PHE A 111 3.86 -8.68 3.89
CA PHE A 111 4.54 -8.24 2.68
C PHE A 111 3.70 -8.54 1.44
N THR A 112 3.72 -7.63 0.47
CA THR A 112 3.03 -7.82 -0.82
C THR A 112 3.96 -7.43 -1.96
N ALA A 113 4.17 -8.35 -2.90
CA ALA A 113 4.97 -8.10 -4.10
C ALA A 113 4.20 -7.31 -5.16
N SER A 114 2.87 -7.34 -5.13
CA SER A 114 2.01 -6.68 -6.13
C SER A 114 1.79 -5.17 -5.93
N LYS A 115 2.68 -4.51 -5.17
CA LYS A 115 2.69 -3.05 -4.98
C LYS A 115 3.96 -2.47 -5.60
N PHE A 116 4.96 -2.12 -4.78
CA PHE A 116 6.22 -1.56 -5.28
C PHE A 116 6.93 -2.48 -6.29
N TYR A 117 6.94 -3.80 -6.04
CA TYR A 117 7.57 -4.79 -6.91
C TYR A 117 6.74 -5.20 -8.13
N GLN A 118 5.56 -4.61 -8.34
CA GLN A 118 4.73 -4.76 -9.55
C GLN A 118 4.39 -6.20 -9.96
N ALA A 119 4.46 -7.17 -9.03
CA ALA A 119 3.96 -8.51 -9.27
C ALA A 119 2.44 -8.48 -9.59
N PRO A 120 1.89 -9.49 -10.28
CA PRO A 120 0.45 -9.52 -10.48
C PRO A 120 -0.32 -9.60 -9.14
N PRO A 121 -1.57 -9.09 -9.08
CA PRO A 121 -2.36 -9.02 -7.84
C PRO A 121 -2.49 -10.35 -7.10
N PHE A 122 -2.70 -10.28 -5.79
CA PHE A 122 -2.78 -11.44 -4.88
C PHE A 122 -1.45 -12.20 -4.81
N CYS A 123 -0.36 -11.46 -4.58
CA CYS A 123 0.99 -11.97 -4.37
C CYS A 123 1.55 -11.40 -3.06
N ALA A 124 1.29 -12.10 -1.95
CA ALA A 124 1.62 -11.65 -0.61
C ALA A 124 2.22 -12.80 0.23
N ALA A 125 2.95 -12.42 1.28
CA ALA A 125 3.55 -13.33 2.24
C ALA A 125 3.45 -12.77 3.66
N VAL A 126 3.51 -13.68 4.61
CA VAL A 126 3.72 -13.39 6.03
C VAL A 126 5.07 -13.96 6.41
N VAL A 127 5.99 -13.10 6.85
CA VAL A 127 7.31 -13.50 7.34
C VAL A 127 7.21 -13.66 8.85
N VAL A 128 7.50 -14.88 9.31
CA VAL A 128 7.44 -15.25 10.73
C VAL A 128 8.86 -15.30 11.30
N PRO A 129 9.16 -14.55 12.37
CA PRO A 129 10.50 -14.53 12.96
C PRO A 129 10.82 -15.87 13.63
N GLY A 130 12.11 -16.19 13.72
CA GLY A 130 12.58 -17.52 14.09
C GLY A 130 12.09 -18.02 15.45
N THR A 131 12.00 -17.13 16.44
CA THR A 131 11.53 -17.46 17.79
C THR A 131 10.06 -17.84 17.77
N ILE A 132 9.22 -17.00 17.15
CA ILE A 132 7.77 -17.26 16.99
C ILE A 132 7.53 -18.53 16.16
N ALA A 133 8.26 -18.71 15.06
CA ALA A 133 8.16 -19.91 14.23
C ALA A 133 8.47 -21.19 15.02
N THR A 134 9.40 -21.13 15.98
CA THR A 134 9.74 -22.25 16.86
C THR A 134 8.63 -22.56 17.84
N LYS A 135 8.01 -21.54 18.45
CA LYS A 135 6.86 -21.72 19.33
C LYS A 135 5.67 -22.32 18.57
N LEU A 136 5.35 -21.78 17.39
CA LEU A 136 4.26 -22.26 16.55
C LEU A 136 4.43 -23.73 16.13
N ARG A 137 5.66 -24.19 15.86
CA ARG A 137 5.92 -25.62 15.57
C ARG A 137 5.53 -26.54 16.71
N ASN A 138 5.71 -26.08 17.94
CA ASN A 138 5.46 -26.87 19.15
C ASN A 138 4.04 -26.65 19.71
N ALA A 139 3.30 -25.69 19.17
CA ALA A 139 1.95 -25.38 19.59
C ALA A 139 0.92 -26.30 18.92
N PRO A 140 -0.14 -26.69 19.64
CA PRO A 140 -1.30 -27.31 19.01
C PRO A 140 -1.93 -26.32 18.01
N ALA A 141 -2.73 -26.84 17.09
CA ALA A 141 -3.53 -25.98 16.23
C ALA A 141 -4.46 -25.10 17.09
N PRO A 142 -4.67 -23.82 16.72
CA PRO A 142 -5.55 -22.94 17.45
C PRO A 142 -6.99 -23.44 17.40
N LYS A 143 -7.76 -22.96 18.38
CA LYS A 143 -9.20 -23.14 18.47
C LYS A 143 -9.87 -21.77 18.27
N PRO A 144 -11.13 -21.75 17.80
CA PRO A 144 -11.99 -22.91 17.55
C PRO A 144 -11.81 -23.48 16.12
N ARG A 145 -12.37 -24.66 15.79
CA ARG A 145 -12.01 -25.37 14.53
C ARG A 145 -12.64 -24.72 13.31
N GLU A 146 -13.77 -24.06 13.49
CA GLU A 146 -14.50 -23.28 12.50
C GLU A 146 -13.64 -22.17 11.87
N MET A 147 -12.58 -21.71 12.54
CA MET A 147 -11.62 -20.77 11.93
C MET A 147 -10.92 -21.30 10.67
N PHE A 148 -10.99 -22.60 10.42
CA PHE A 148 -10.42 -23.25 9.25
C PHE A 148 -11.48 -23.68 8.22
N SER A 149 -12.76 -23.34 8.44
CA SER A 149 -13.85 -23.63 7.50
C SER A 149 -13.78 -22.74 6.25
N GLU A 150 -14.69 -22.97 5.29
CA GLU A 150 -14.88 -22.11 4.12
C GLU A 150 -15.40 -20.71 4.51
N ASP A 151 -16.07 -20.55 5.64
CA ASP A 151 -16.47 -19.24 6.18
C ASP A 151 -15.34 -18.59 7.02
N GLY A 152 -14.21 -19.30 7.18
CA GLY A 152 -13.01 -18.88 7.91
C GLY A 152 -11.78 -18.76 7.00
N LEU A 153 -10.60 -19.11 7.52
CA LEU A 153 -9.34 -19.09 6.76
C LEU A 153 -9.33 -20.09 5.58
N GLY A 154 -10.15 -21.13 5.63
CA GLY A 154 -10.24 -22.17 4.61
C GLY A 154 -10.73 -21.65 3.25
N ALA A 155 -11.40 -20.50 3.21
CA ALA A 155 -11.75 -19.80 1.97
C ALA A 155 -10.55 -19.28 1.18
N PHE A 156 -9.48 -18.91 1.89
CA PHE A 156 -8.34 -18.18 1.34
C PHE A 156 -7.08 -19.04 1.21
N LEU A 157 -6.97 -20.08 2.05
CA LEU A 157 -5.76 -20.88 2.19
C LEU A 157 -6.06 -22.37 2.08
N THR A 158 -5.10 -23.11 1.53
CA THR A 158 -5.02 -24.57 1.60
C THR A 158 -3.84 -24.98 2.48
N ASP A 159 -3.66 -26.29 2.68
CA ASP A 159 -2.47 -26.81 3.35
C ASP A 159 -1.14 -26.44 2.65
N LYS A 160 -1.19 -26.07 1.36
CA LYS A 160 -0.04 -25.74 0.52
C LYS A 160 0.56 -24.37 0.82
N GLU A 161 -0.27 -23.37 1.16
CA GLU A 161 0.20 -22.02 1.46
C GLU A 161 0.81 -21.89 2.87
N LEU A 162 0.57 -22.86 3.76
CA LEU A 162 1.10 -22.79 5.12
C LEU A 162 2.57 -23.17 5.21
N SER A 163 3.34 -22.36 5.94
CA SER A 163 4.71 -22.67 6.34
C SER A 163 4.81 -23.97 7.15
N ARG A 164 5.99 -24.59 7.15
CA ARG A 164 6.32 -25.74 8.01
C ARG A 164 6.19 -25.39 9.49
N SER A 165 6.31 -24.12 9.87
CA SER A 165 6.08 -23.69 11.26
C SER A 165 4.64 -23.86 11.74
N LEU A 166 3.69 -23.97 10.81
CA LEU A 166 2.25 -24.12 11.07
C LEU A 166 1.77 -25.53 10.75
N SER A 167 2.63 -26.54 10.93
CA SER A 167 2.32 -27.93 10.56
C SER A 167 1.10 -28.50 11.29
N SER A 168 0.83 -28.05 12.52
CA SER A 168 -0.37 -28.47 13.27
C SER A 168 -1.68 -27.92 12.68
N TRP A 169 -1.63 -26.83 11.91
CA TRP A 169 -2.80 -26.18 11.29
C TRP A 169 -3.18 -26.86 9.98
N LYS A 170 -2.19 -27.36 9.21
CA LYS A 170 -2.39 -27.97 7.88
C LYS A 170 -3.50 -29.03 7.82
N PRO A 171 -3.66 -29.95 8.80
CA PRO A 171 -4.73 -30.94 8.78
C PRO A 171 -6.15 -30.37 8.94
N LEU A 172 -6.28 -29.09 9.32
CA LEU A 172 -7.56 -28.42 9.52
C LEU A 172 -8.02 -27.65 8.30
N LEU A 173 -7.10 -27.29 7.41
CA LEU A 173 -7.43 -26.63 6.14
C LEU A 173 -7.86 -27.65 5.09
N ARG A 174 -8.57 -27.14 4.07
CA ARG A 174 -8.89 -27.93 2.88
C ARG A 174 -7.59 -28.49 2.27
N ARG A 175 -7.67 -29.74 1.82
CA ARG A 175 -6.64 -30.34 0.98
C ARG A 175 -7.00 -30.10 -0.48
N ASP A 176 -6.03 -29.62 -1.24
CA ASP A 176 -6.14 -29.53 -2.69
C ASP A 176 -5.20 -30.56 -3.32
N ASP A 177 -5.67 -31.19 -4.38
CA ASP A 177 -4.90 -32.15 -5.18
C ASP A 177 -3.91 -31.41 -6.11
N ALA A 178 -4.15 -30.12 -6.37
CA ALA A 178 -3.27 -29.27 -7.15
C ALA A 178 -2.49 -28.27 -6.28
N ASN A 179 -1.27 -27.95 -6.70
CA ASN A 179 -0.54 -26.80 -6.16
C ASN A 179 -1.11 -25.49 -6.73
N ASN A 180 -0.98 -24.41 -5.97
CA ASN A 180 -1.31 -23.07 -6.43
C ASN A 180 -0.24 -22.50 -7.37
N VAL A 181 -0.13 -23.09 -8.58
CA VAL A 181 0.84 -22.70 -9.60
C VAL A 181 0.68 -21.24 -10.00
N ALA A 182 -0.55 -20.73 -10.01
CA ALA A 182 -0.82 -19.32 -10.29
C ALA A 182 -0.15 -18.40 -9.25
N LEU A 183 -0.25 -18.71 -7.95
CA LEU A 183 0.45 -17.95 -6.91
C LEU A 183 1.98 -18.02 -7.08
N ALA A 184 2.52 -19.20 -7.41
CA ALA A 184 3.95 -19.36 -7.69
C ALA A 184 4.41 -18.46 -8.85
N LEU A 185 3.68 -18.45 -9.98
CA LEU A 185 4.01 -17.60 -11.14
C LEU A 185 3.94 -16.09 -10.82
N ARG A 186 3.02 -15.67 -9.95
CA ARG A 186 2.99 -14.27 -9.49
C ARG A 186 4.23 -13.92 -8.68
N TRP A 187 4.69 -14.87 -7.85
CA TRP A 187 5.93 -14.72 -7.10
C TRP A 187 7.15 -14.67 -8.01
N GLU A 188 7.24 -15.52 -9.03
CA GLU A 188 8.31 -15.46 -10.03
C GLU A 188 8.38 -14.07 -10.69
N ALA A 189 7.24 -13.48 -11.04
CA ALA A 189 7.20 -12.12 -11.58
C ALA A 189 7.69 -11.06 -10.58
N GLY A 190 7.27 -11.16 -9.31
CA GLY A 190 7.75 -10.25 -8.26
C GLY A 190 9.24 -10.41 -7.94
N LEU A 191 9.73 -11.64 -7.94
CA LEU A 191 11.13 -11.98 -7.67
C LEU A 191 12.05 -11.38 -8.73
N ALA A 192 11.64 -11.35 -10.01
CA ALA A 192 12.43 -10.72 -11.06
C ALA A 192 12.76 -9.25 -10.73
N GLY A 193 11.77 -8.48 -10.27
CA GLY A 193 11.97 -7.09 -9.84
C GLY A 193 12.81 -6.98 -8.56
N MET A 194 12.56 -7.86 -7.58
CA MET A 194 13.31 -7.88 -6.32
C MET A 194 14.79 -8.20 -6.52
N GLU A 195 15.11 -9.18 -7.37
CA GLU A 195 16.48 -9.61 -7.67
C GLU A 195 17.22 -8.54 -8.48
N ALA A 196 16.57 -7.97 -9.50
CA ALA A 196 17.13 -6.89 -10.30
C ALA A 196 17.47 -5.67 -9.43
N LEU A 197 16.55 -5.24 -8.57
CA LEU A 197 16.79 -4.13 -7.65
C LEU A 197 17.78 -4.50 -6.55
N GLY A 198 17.76 -5.75 -6.08
CA GLY A 198 18.67 -6.29 -5.08
C GLY A 198 20.14 -6.31 -5.53
N ALA A 199 20.39 -6.37 -6.85
CA ALA A 199 21.72 -6.28 -7.43
C ALA A 199 22.30 -4.84 -7.42
N VAL A 200 21.47 -3.82 -7.19
CA VAL A 200 21.89 -2.41 -7.09
C VAL A 200 22.27 -2.10 -5.62
N PRO A 201 23.39 -1.42 -5.33
CA PRO A 201 23.74 -0.99 -3.97
C PRO A 201 22.66 -0.12 -3.31
N ASP A 202 22.44 -0.28 -2.00
CA ASP A 202 21.37 0.44 -1.28
C ASP A 202 21.52 1.97 -1.30
N GLU A 203 22.75 2.45 -1.20
CA GLU A 203 23.07 3.89 -1.29
C GLU A 203 22.67 4.47 -2.65
N GLU A 204 22.90 3.72 -3.73
CA GLU A 204 22.54 4.14 -5.09
C GLU A 204 21.02 4.16 -5.29
N ARG A 205 20.31 3.13 -4.80
CA ARG A 205 18.84 3.10 -4.81
C ARG A 205 18.26 4.28 -4.04
N THR A 206 18.80 4.57 -2.86
CA THR A 206 18.35 5.66 -1.99
C THR A 206 18.56 7.00 -2.65
N ALA A 207 19.75 7.23 -3.21
CA ALA A 207 20.06 8.45 -3.94
C ALA A 207 19.12 8.65 -5.15
N ALA A 208 18.88 7.60 -5.94
CA ALA A 208 17.98 7.66 -7.09
C ALA A 208 16.53 7.98 -6.68
N VAL A 209 16.03 7.35 -5.61
CA VAL A 209 14.69 7.65 -5.08
C VAL A 209 14.59 9.09 -4.61
N THR A 210 15.58 9.61 -3.87
CA THR A 210 15.60 10.99 -3.40
C THR A 210 15.64 11.99 -4.55
N GLU A 211 16.49 11.75 -5.55
CA GLU A 211 16.61 12.61 -6.72
C GLU A 211 15.33 12.61 -7.55
N TRP A 212 14.77 11.43 -7.83
CA TRP A 212 13.50 11.29 -8.53
C TRP A 212 12.37 12.04 -7.80
N ALA A 213 12.24 11.84 -6.49
CA ALA A 213 11.19 12.46 -5.70
C ALA A 213 11.29 13.99 -5.74
N SER A 214 12.50 14.55 -5.60
CA SER A 214 12.73 15.99 -5.70
C SER A 214 12.43 16.53 -7.11
N ALA A 215 12.78 15.78 -8.16
CA ALA A 215 12.48 16.18 -9.53
C ALA A 215 10.97 16.23 -9.79
N VAL A 216 10.23 15.19 -9.40
CA VAL A 216 8.76 15.13 -9.58
C VAL A 216 8.05 16.15 -8.70
N GLU A 217 8.49 16.35 -7.46
CA GLU A 217 8.01 17.43 -6.59
C GLU A 217 8.15 18.80 -7.25
N GLY A 218 9.32 19.09 -7.83
CA GLY A 218 9.54 20.32 -8.59
C GLY A 218 8.60 20.46 -9.78
N MET A 219 8.44 19.40 -10.59
CA MET A 219 7.51 19.41 -11.72
C MET A 219 6.06 19.71 -11.30
N VAL A 220 5.63 19.10 -10.19
CA VAL A 220 4.28 19.31 -9.64
C VAL A 220 4.12 20.76 -9.20
N ASN A 221 5.04 21.29 -8.41
CA ASN A 221 4.95 22.64 -7.85
C ASN A 221 5.17 23.75 -8.90
N ASP A 222 5.77 23.43 -10.06
CA ASP A 222 5.84 24.33 -11.21
C ASP A 222 4.47 24.56 -11.89
N GLN A 223 3.46 23.72 -11.61
CA GLN A 223 2.10 23.89 -12.09
C GLN A 223 1.24 24.58 -11.02
N SER A 224 0.65 25.74 -11.34
CA SER A 224 -0.20 26.49 -10.40
C SER A 224 -1.43 25.74 -9.91
N GLU A 225 -1.87 24.73 -10.66
CA GLU A 225 -3.04 23.91 -10.33
C GLU A 225 -2.72 22.76 -9.36
N LEU A 226 -1.44 22.49 -9.11
CA LEU A 226 -1.00 21.32 -8.37
C LEU A 226 -0.15 21.73 -7.18
N ASP A 227 -0.18 20.90 -6.14
CA ASP A 227 0.65 21.07 -4.97
C ASP A 227 1.16 19.71 -4.51
N ALA A 228 2.49 19.57 -4.40
CA ALA A 228 3.16 18.39 -3.88
C ALA A 228 3.04 18.35 -2.35
N TRP A 229 1.83 18.08 -1.87
CA TRP A 229 1.45 18.18 -0.46
C TRP A 229 2.29 17.31 0.48
N CYS A 230 2.66 16.11 0.04
CA CYS A 230 3.45 15.19 0.87
C CYS A 230 4.32 14.29 -0.01
N VAL A 231 5.63 14.33 0.21
CA VAL A 231 6.63 13.54 -0.50
C VAL A 231 7.31 12.60 0.49
N GLU A 232 7.08 11.29 0.33
CA GLU A 232 7.62 10.27 1.23
C GLU A 232 8.29 9.16 0.43
N ARG A 233 9.62 9.12 0.50
CA ARG A 233 10.51 8.26 -0.29
C ARG A 233 10.23 8.35 -1.80
N SER A 234 9.33 7.50 -2.27
CA SER A 234 9.10 7.16 -3.67
C SER A 234 7.62 7.33 -4.03
N ILE A 235 6.93 8.18 -3.28
CA ILE A 235 5.53 8.56 -3.45
C ILE A 235 5.44 10.09 -3.31
N VAL A 236 4.94 10.73 -4.36
CA VAL A 236 4.59 12.16 -4.37
C VAL A 236 3.06 12.25 -4.31
N SER A 237 2.52 12.71 -3.19
CA SER A 237 1.09 12.94 -2.98
C SER A 237 0.74 14.37 -3.40
N ILE A 238 -0.27 14.50 -4.25
CA ILE A 238 -0.58 15.71 -4.99
C ILE A 238 -2.01 16.15 -4.65
N ARG A 239 -2.15 17.40 -4.19
CA ARG A 239 -3.44 18.10 -4.17
C ARG A 239 -3.65 18.77 -5.52
N VAL A 240 -4.90 18.77 -5.98
CA VAL A 240 -5.29 19.35 -7.27
C VAL A 240 -6.29 20.46 -7.01
N ALA A 241 -5.99 21.67 -7.43
CA ALA A 241 -6.81 22.85 -7.18
C ALA A 241 -8.11 22.81 -7.98
N LYS A 242 -9.15 23.45 -7.44
CA LYS A 242 -10.35 23.83 -8.18
C LYS A 242 -10.07 25.11 -8.95
N LYS A 243 -10.41 25.16 -10.23
CA LYS A 243 -10.22 26.36 -11.07
C LYS A 243 -11.03 27.57 -10.58
N GLU A 244 -12.26 27.34 -10.10
CA GLU A 244 -13.18 28.41 -9.69
C GLU A 244 -13.16 28.71 -8.18
N GLY A 245 -12.52 27.83 -7.39
CA GLY A 245 -12.30 28.06 -5.98
C GLY A 245 -11.07 28.94 -5.81
N GLY A 246 -11.12 29.95 -4.94
CA GLY A 246 -9.94 30.79 -4.68
C GLY A 246 -8.75 29.96 -4.17
N ASP A 247 -7.60 30.61 -3.97
CA ASP A 247 -6.39 29.98 -3.41
C ASP A 247 -6.76 29.09 -2.20
N GLY A 248 -6.47 27.80 -2.31
CA GLY A 248 -6.69 26.81 -1.24
C GLY A 248 -7.95 25.94 -1.36
N GLU A 249 -8.76 26.08 -2.41
CA GLU A 249 -9.81 25.10 -2.70
C GLU A 249 -9.30 23.92 -3.55
N TRP A 250 -9.43 22.70 -3.00
CA TRP A 250 -8.94 21.47 -3.60
C TRP A 250 -10.08 20.59 -4.13
N LEU A 251 -9.81 19.78 -5.15
CA LEU A 251 -10.75 18.77 -5.64
C LEU A 251 -11.09 17.78 -4.52
N SER A 252 -12.38 17.53 -4.37
CA SER A 252 -12.95 16.53 -3.47
C SER A 252 -12.65 15.10 -3.93
N MET A 253 -12.87 14.12 -3.06
CA MET A 253 -12.73 12.71 -3.39
C MET A 253 -13.58 12.28 -4.61
N SER A 254 -14.79 12.82 -4.77
CA SER A 254 -15.62 12.53 -5.95
C SER A 254 -15.04 13.12 -7.23
N GLU A 255 -14.55 14.36 -7.18
CA GLU A 255 -13.95 15.03 -8.34
C GLU A 255 -12.63 14.37 -8.75
N LEU A 256 -11.81 13.93 -7.78
CA LEU A 256 -10.60 13.17 -8.06
C LEU A 256 -10.88 11.79 -8.67
N ARG A 257 -12.05 11.17 -8.41
CA ARG A 257 -12.44 9.94 -9.11
C ARG A 257 -12.72 10.19 -10.59
N ASP A 258 -13.33 11.32 -10.93
CA ASP A 258 -13.50 11.73 -12.33
C ASP A 258 -12.15 11.99 -13.01
N LEU A 259 -11.30 12.79 -12.37
CA LEU A 259 -9.95 13.07 -12.85
C LEU A 259 -9.14 11.78 -13.04
N TYR A 260 -9.16 10.88 -12.06
CA TYR A 260 -8.47 9.59 -12.12
C TYR A 260 -8.90 8.75 -13.33
N ARG A 261 -10.20 8.76 -13.66
CA ARG A 261 -10.70 8.09 -14.86
C ARG A 261 -10.16 8.76 -16.13
N TRP A 262 -10.23 10.09 -16.25
CA TRP A 262 -9.76 10.81 -17.43
C TRP A 262 -8.24 10.72 -17.65
N MET A 263 -7.46 10.55 -16.58
CA MET A 263 -6.02 10.27 -16.67
C MET A 263 -5.74 9.02 -17.51
N SER A 264 -6.60 8.00 -17.46
CA SER A 264 -6.46 6.76 -18.24
C SER A 264 -6.97 6.82 -19.68
N MET A 265 -7.47 7.98 -20.15
CA MET A 265 -8.17 8.13 -21.43
C MET A 265 -7.48 9.18 -22.32
N ASP A 266 -7.68 9.08 -23.63
CA ASP A 266 -7.50 10.23 -24.51
C ASP A 266 -8.72 11.16 -24.35
N VAL A 267 -8.48 12.40 -23.92
CA VAL A 267 -9.52 13.42 -23.75
C VAL A 267 -9.18 14.72 -24.49
N SER A 268 -8.21 14.72 -25.42
CA SER A 268 -7.73 15.95 -26.07
C SER A 268 -8.80 16.62 -26.93
N GLU A 269 -9.66 15.83 -27.58
CA GLU A 269 -10.74 16.34 -28.45
C GLU A 269 -11.93 16.92 -27.67
N VAL A 270 -12.04 16.59 -26.38
CA VAL A 270 -13.13 17.05 -25.49
C VAL A 270 -12.90 18.50 -25.06
N VAL A 271 -11.64 18.94 -25.13
CA VAL A 271 -11.18 20.23 -24.60
C VAL A 271 -10.69 21.10 -25.78
N PRO A 272 -11.60 21.72 -26.55
CA PRO A 272 -11.23 22.42 -27.78
C PRO A 272 -10.30 23.61 -27.55
N ASP A 273 -10.46 24.29 -26.41
CA ASP A 273 -9.72 25.49 -26.01
C ASP A 273 -8.35 25.20 -25.37
N ALA A 274 -7.97 23.92 -25.23
CA ALA A 274 -6.66 23.53 -24.74
C ALA A 274 -5.54 24.00 -25.69
N THR A 275 -4.40 24.40 -25.12
CA THR A 275 -3.20 24.72 -25.89
C THR A 275 -2.66 23.48 -26.62
N LEU A 276 -1.75 23.65 -27.58
CA LEU A 276 -1.14 22.51 -28.28
C LEU A 276 -0.39 21.57 -27.33
N GLU A 277 0.29 22.13 -26.32
CA GLU A 277 1.00 21.37 -25.30
C GLU A 277 0.03 20.59 -24.40
N GLU A 278 -1.07 21.24 -23.98
CA GLU A 278 -2.12 20.57 -23.22
C GLU A 278 -2.80 19.46 -24.02
N LYS A 279 -3.05 19.67 -25.32
CA LYS A 279 -3.63 18.63 -26.19
C LYS A 279 -2.71 17.42 -26.32
N ASP A 280 -1.40 17.62 -26.46
CA ASP A 280 -0.45 16.50 -26.46
C ASP A 280 -0.52 15.71 -25.14
N ALA A 281 -0.52 16.40 -24.00
CA ALA A 281 -0.63 15.75 -22.69
C ALA A 281 -1.98 15.03 -22.50
N LEU A 282 -3.10 15.65 -22.89
CA LEU A 282 -4.45 15.09 -22.76
C LEU A 282 -4.69 13.88 -23.67
N SER A 283 -3.95 13.75 -24.77
CA SER A 283 -4.08 12.64 -25.73
C SER A 283 -3.50 11.31 -25.24
N LYS A 284 -2.58 11.36 -24.27
CA LYS A 284 -1.82 10.18 -23.81
C LYS A 284 -2.38 9.64 -22.49
N PRO A 285 -2.70 8.35 -22.36
CA PRO A 285 -3.01 7.76 -21.06
C PRO A 285 -1.84 7.91 -20.09
N ALA A 286 -2.14 8.22 -18.83
CA ALA A 286 -1.16 8.28 -17.75
C ALA A 286 -1.76 7.63 -16.50
N TYR A 287 -0.98 6.75 -15.86
CA TYR A 287 -1.44 5.95 -14.72
C TYR A 287 -0.87 6.51 -13.43
N ILE A 288 -1.77 6.85 -12.52
CA ILE A 288 -1.44 7.39 -11.19
C ILE A 288 -2.03 6.51 -10.10
N GLY A 289 -1.64 6.74 -8.85
CA GLY A 289 -2.32 6.14 -7.71
C GLY A 289 -3.76 6.65 -7.60
N GLN A 290 -4.71 5.74 -7.34
CA GLN A 290 -6.11 6.05 -7.05
C GLN A 290 -6.28 7.22 -6.06
N PRO A 291 -7.40 7.96 -6.09
CA PRO A 291 -7.66 8.98 -5.09
C PRO A 291 -7.67 8.40 -3.67
N VAL A 292 -7.18 9.16 -2.70
CA VAL A 292 -7.17 8.80 -1.29
C VAL A 292 -7.69 9.97 -0.47
N ASP A 293 -8.59 9.67 0.45
CA ASP A 293 -9.05 10.63 1.46
C ASP A 293 -8.01 10.75 2.57
N VAL A 294 -7.59 11.98 2.88
CA VAL A 294 -6.50 12.27 3.82
C VAL A 294 -6.83 13.39 4.78
N SER A 295 -7.91 14.16 4.54
CA SER A 295 -8.37 15.24 5.41
C SER A 295 -9.81 15.64 5.04
N GLU A 296 -10.47 16.41 5.90
CA GLU A 296 -11.79 16.98 5.61
C GLU A 296 -11.76 18.09 4.54
N THR A 297 -10.57 18.65 4.26
CA THR A 297 -10.43 19.80 3.35
C THR A 297 -10.02 19.41 1.93
N HIS A 298 -9.39 18.25 1.77
CA HIS A 298 -8.87 17.79 0.48
C HIS A 298 -8.63 16.28 0.46
N ALA A 299 -8.74 15.73 -0.75
CA ALA A 299 -8.23 14.42 -1.09
C ALA A 299 -6.98 14.57 -1.98
N ILE A 300 -6.25 13.48 -2.19
CA ILE A 300 -5.01 13.49 -2.99
C ILE A 300 -5.00 12.39 -4.06
N VAL A 301 -4.24 12.63 -5.12
CA VAL A 301 -3.74 11.60 -6.05
C VAL A 301 -2.23 11.47 -5.89
N ARG A 302 -1.62 10.44 -6.50
CA ARG A 302 -0.21 10.12 -6.23
C ARG A 302 0.53 9.72 -7.48
N ILE A 303 1.76 10.20 -7.65
CA ILE A 303 2.74 9.60 -8.54
C ILE A 303 3.66 8.76 -7.65
N ALA A 304 3.89 7.50 -8.01
CA ALA A 304 4.65 6.58 -7.19
C ALA A 304 5.64 5.77 -8.05
N LEU A 305 6.91 5.79 -7.67
CA LEU A 305 7.96 5.08 -8.39
C LEU A 305 7.87 3.58 -8.08
N GLY A 306 7.56 2.76 -9.08
CA GLY A 306 7.61 1.29 -9.00
C GLY A 306 9.02 0.74 -9.20
N VAL A 307 9.22 -0.57 -9.02
CA VAL A 307 10.52 -1.21 -9.24
C VAL A 307 11.00 -1.08 -10.69
N GLU A 308 10.11 -1.22 -11.67
CA GLU A 308 10.46 -1.11 -13.09
C GLU A 308 10.90 0.32 -13.44
N SER A 309 10.12 1.31 -13.01
CA SER A 309 10.45 2.73 -13.21
C SER A 309 11.74 3.11 -12.49
N LEU A 310 12.00 2.59 -11.28
CA LEU A 310 13.26 2.83 -10.56
C LEU A 310 14.45 2.22 -11.30
N LEU A 311 14.32 0.99 -11.80
CA LEU A 311 15.37 0.33 -12.59
C LEU A 311 15.62 1.08 -13.90
N SER A 312 14.56 1.57 -14.57
CA SER A 312 14.69 2.41 -15.76
C SER A 312 15.44 3.70 -15.42
N TYR A 313 15.03 4.40 -14.37
CA TYR A 313 15.68 5.62 -13.88
C TYR A 313 17.16 5.43 -13.57
N LEU A 314 17.53 4.31 -12.95
CA LEU A 314 18.92 3.95 -12.66
C LEU A 314 19.75 3.70 -13.93
N ASN A 315 19.14 3.15 -14.98
CA ASN A 315 19.81 2.94 -16.28
C ASN A 315 19.86 4.21 -17.14
N GLY A 316 18.94 5.15 -16.92
CA GLY A 316 18.84 6.41 -17.64
C GLY A 316 17.62 7.22 -17.16
N LYS A 317 17.87 8.40 -16.60
CA LYS A 317 16.84 9.20 -15.93
C LYS A 317 15.83 9.85 -16.88
N ASP A 318 16.27 10.17 -18.10
CA ASP A 318 15.54 11.05 -19.01
C ASP A 318 14.18 10.49 -19.43
N GLU A 319 14.10 9.19 -19.69
CA GLU A 319 12.84 8.55 -20.12
C GLU A 319 11.81 8.57 -19.00
N THR A 320 12.18 8.11 -17.80
CA THR A 320 11.30 8.12 -16.62
C THR A 320 10.85 9.53 -16.27
N LEU A 321 11.77 10.51 -16.23
CA LEU A 321 11.41 11.90 -15.93
C LEU A 321 10.56 12.55 -17.03
N SER A 322 10.70 12.13 -18.28
CA SER A 322 9.84 12.58 -19.37
C SER A 322 8.41 12.04 -19.23
N GLU A 323 8.24 10.77 -18.83
CA GLU A 323 6.94 10.17 -18.55
C GLU A 323 6.26 10.83 -17.33
N ASP A 324 7.02 11.07 -16.25
CA ASP A 324 6.54 11.77 -15.07
C ASP A 324 6.10 13.21 -15.42
N ARG A 325 6.90 13.93 -16.22
CA ARG A 325 6.54 15.27 -16.71
C ARG A 325 5.24 15.23 -17.51
N ALA A 326 5.09 14.29 -18.43
CA ALA A 326 3.86 14.15 -19.22
C ALA A 326 2.64 13.88 -18.32
N THR A 327 2.82 13.05 -17.28
CA THR A 327 1.79 12.75 -16.28
C THR A 327 1.38 14.01 -15.51
N VAL A 328 2.35 14.80 -15.04
CA VAL A 328 2.11 16.08 -14.34
C VAL A 328 1.42 17.09 -15.24
N MET A 329 1.87 17.24 -16.49
CA MET A 329 1.23 18.14 -17.46
C MET A 329 -0.22 17.75 -17.73
N LYS A 330 -0.51 16.45 -17.84
CA LYS A 330 -1.88 15.97 -18.01
C LYS A 330 -2.75 16.25 -16.78
N LEU A 331 -2.22 16.03 -15.57
CA LEU A 331 -2.92 16.36 -14.31
C LEU A 331 -3.32 17.84 -14.27
N ALA A 332 -2.36 18.74 -14.56
CA ALA A 332 -2.60 20.18 -14.58
C ALA A 332 -3.62 20.56 -15.66
N ALA A 333 -3.49 20.02 -16.87
CA ALA A 333 -4.44 20.26 -17.97
C ALA A 333 -5.86 19.81 -17.61
N ILE A 334 -6.02 18.63 -17.00
CA ILE A 334 -7.34 18.15 -16.54
C ILE A 334 -7.92 19.09 -15.48
N SER A 335 -7.12 19.58 -14.53
CA SER A 335 -7.58 20.57 -13.55
C SER A 335 -8.06 21.86 -14.22
N ARG A 336 -7.28 22.44 -15.14
CA ARG A 336 -7.65 23.67 -15.89
C ARG A 336 -8.92 23.51 -16.70
N HIS A 337 -9.22 22.30 -17.15
CA HIS A 337 -10.35 22.02 -18.04
C HIS A 337 -11.40 21.12 -17.38
N PHE A 338 -11.41 21.07 -16.04
CA PHE A 338 -12.22 20.13 -15.26
C PHE A 338 -13.71 20.25 -15.57
N ASP A 339 -14.26 21.47 -15.60
CA ASP A 339 -15.69 21.68 -15.86
C ASP A 339 -16.10 21.30 -17.28
N THR A 340 -15.22 21.52 -18.26
CA THR A 340 -15.45 21.11 -19.65
C THR A 340 -15.53 19.60 -19.74
N LEU A 341 -14.56 18.90 -19.13
CA LEU A 341 -14.55 17.45 -19.05
C LEU A 341 -15.77 16.93 -18.30
N LYS A 342 -16.14 17.55 -17.17
CA LYS A 342 -17.31 17.14 -16.38
C LYS A 342 -18.62 17.30 -17.16
N LYS A 343 -18.79 18.41 -17.88
CA LYS A 343 -19.98 18.69 -18.71
C LYS A 343 -20.08 17.77 -19.93
N SER A 344 -18.97 17.20 -20.39
CA SER A 344 -18.98 16.25 -21.51
C SER A 344 -19.68 14.92 -21.20
N GLY A 345 -19.81 14.58 -19.91
CA GLY A 345 -20.41 13.32 -19.46
C GLY A 345 -19.50 12.09 -19.62
N LEU A 346 -18.25 12.28 -20.07
CA LEU A 346 -17.25 11.22 -20.18
C LEU A 346 -16.84 10.62 -18.86
#